data_AF-A0A7S2FB89-F1
#
_entry.id   AF-A0A7S2FB89-F1
#
_cell.length_a   1.000
_cell.length_b   1.000
_cell.length_c   1.000
_cell.angle_alpha   90.00
_cell.angle_beta   90.00
_cell.angle_gamma   90.00
#
_symmetry.space_group_name_H-M   'P 1'
#
loop_
_entity.id
_entity.type
_entity.pdbx_description
1 polymer ?
#
loop_
_entity_poly.entity_id
_entity_poly.type
_entity_poly.pdbx_seq_one_letter_code
_entity_poly.pdbx_strand_id
1 'polypeptide(L)'
;WVFRQYAPHFGDVFYMTPYNHCPLGDGDPNVCLAELMETRGASRDGVLYTHFDALLSPANLALSFDKYAMGYFGHNTHCQLNRTFGFLTPACQDWQNGPDNLLRWQEAWSAMGHELIDDPFSFDWGCNDVFYIPRKAYAPFASMARGFARFGVFHEIAGNTIRIAIARRMPLVPNKPFGCAGGAMGRLTADDALSPMFKCGHKFDLADPATERVVPRVINGW
;
A
#
# COMPACT_ATOMS: atom_id res chain seq x y z
N TRP A 1 0.35 -6.82 20.64
CA TRP A 1 1.17 -8.00 20.99
C TRP A 1 1.79 -8.64 19.76
N VAL A 2 1.01 -8.91 18.71
CA VAL A 2 1.45 -9.43 17.40
C VAL A 2 2.64 -8.65 16.78
N PHE A 3 2.63 -7.32 16.82
CA PHE A 3 3.66 -6.50 16.15
C PHE A 3 5.04 -6.45 16.81
N ARG A 4 5.18 -6.82 18.10
CA ARG A 4 6.51 -6.91 18.73
C ARG A 4 7.38 -8.00 18.08
N GLN A 5 6.74 -9.00 17.47
CA GLN A 5 7.41 -10.11 16.78
C GLN A 5 8.06 -9.66 15.46
N TYR A 6 7.70 -8.48 14.94
CA TYR A 6 8.22 -7.98 13.67
C TYR A 6 9.47 -7.10 13.83
N ALA A 7 9.71 -6.56 15.02
CA ALA A 7 10.86 -5.68 15.31
C ALA A 7 12.23 -6.32 14.98
N PRO A 8 12.48 -7.63 15.23
CA PRO A 8 13.73 -8.27 14.82
C PRO A 8 13.96 -8.27 13.31
N HIS A 9 12.89 -8.18 12.50
CA HIS A 9 12.96 -8.33 11.05
C HIS A 9 13.06 -6.98 10.32
N PHE A 10 12.34 -5.98 10.81
CA PHE A 10 12.25 -4.67 10.13
C PHE A 10 12.90 -3.54 10.93
N GLY A 11 13.36 -3.81 12.15
CA GLY A 11 13.88 -2.80 13.06
C GLY A 11 12.76 -1.99 13.70
N ASP A 12 13.04 -0.71 13.91
CA ASP A 12 12.15 0.21 14.60
C ASP A 12 11.07 0.77 13.66
N VAL A 13 10.06 -0.06 13.38
CA VAL A 13 8.95 0.25 12.47
C VAL A 13 7.67 0.51 13.26
N PHE A 14 6.93 1.54 12.84
CA PHE A 14 5.62 1.84 13.40
C PHE A 14 4.54 1.01 12.68
N TYR A 15 3.79 0.21 13.43
CA TYR A 15 2.74 -0.66 12.90
C TYR A 15 1.37 -0.03 13.14
N MET A 16 0.58 0.12 12.08
CA MET A 16 -0.76 0.69 12.14
C MET A 16 -1.83 -0.37 11.92
N THR A 17 -2.92 -0.26 12.67
CA THR A 17 -4.17 -0.95 12.38
C THR A 17 -5.27 0.09 12.20
N PRO A 18 -6.36 -0.25 11.48
CA PRO A 18 -7.51 0.65 11.33
C PRO A 18 -8.12 1.05 12.67
N TYR A 19 -7.92 0.26 13.73
CA TYR A 19 -8.57 0.46 15.03
C TYR A 19 -7.79 1.37 15.98
N ASN A 20 -6.48 1.54 15.79
CA ASN A 20 -5.63 2.16 16.81
C ASN A 20 -5.21 3.59 16.49
N HIS A 21 -5.20 4.00 15.22
CA HIS A 21 -4.51 5.25 14.83
C HIS A 21 -5.20 6.08 13.75
N CYS A 22 -6.02 5.48 12.89
CA CYS A 22 -6.86 6.22 11.95
C CYS A 22 -8.30 6.07 12.42
N PRO A 23 -9.04 7.14 12.76
CA PRO A 23 -10.43 7.01 13.16
C PRO A 23 -11.22 6.26 12.07
N LEU A 24 -11.85 5.15 12.46
CA LEU A 24 -12.80 4.45 11.60
C LEU A 24 -13.93 5.40 11.26
N GLY A 25 -13.98 5.89 10.01
CA GLY A 25 -15.12 6.64 9.49
C GLY A 25 -14.80 7.95 8.78
N ASP A 26 -13.64 8.59 9.00
CA ASP A 26 -13.48 10.01 8.60
C ASP A 26 -12.15 10.38 7.90
N GLY A 27 -11.26 9.43 7.57
CA GLY A 27 -9.93 9.77 7.03
C GLY A 27 -9.44 8.86 5.91
N ASP A 28 -8.89 9.46 4.85
CA ASP A 28 -8.06 8.78 3.86
C ASP A 28 -6.82 8.18 4.58
N PRO A 29 -6.54 6.86 4.44
CA PRO A 29 -5.39 6.22 5.11
C PRO A 29 -4.05 6.90 4.76
N ASN A 30 -3.91 7.49 3.58
CA ASN A 30 -2.71 8.23 3.20
C ASN A 30 -2.53 9.52 4.02
N VAL A 31 -3.62 10.20 4.41
CA VAL A 31 -3.56 11.39 5.29
C VAL A 31 -3.16 10.97 6.70
N CYS A 32 -3.73 9.89 7.19
CA CYS A 32 -3.36 9.33 8.49
C CYS A 32 -1.86 8.94 8.53
N LEU A 33 -1.35 8.31 7.46
CA LEU A 33 0.07 8.02 7.30
C LEU A 33 0.92 9.29 7.24
N ALA A 34 0.46 10.33 6.54
CA ALA A 34 1.14 11.62 6.48
C ALA A 34 1.32 12.25 7.87
N GLU A 35 0.25 12.29 8.67
CA GLU A 35 0.29 12.80 10.04
C GLU A 35 1.22 11.97 10.93
N LEU A 36 1.21 10.64 10.76
CA LEU A 36 2.12 9.77 11.50
C LEU A 36 3.58 10.12 11.16
N MET A 37 3.92 10.21 9.88
CA MET A 37 5.29 10.47 9.41
C MET A 37 5.85 11.80 9.93
N GLU A 38 5.01 12.80 10.12
CA GLU A 38 5.39 14.13 10.61
C GLU A 38 5.44 14.22 12.14
N THR A 39 4.80 13.29 12.84
CA THR A 39 4.72 13.27 14.30
C THR A 39 5.51 12.10 14.88
N ARG A 40 4.83 11.01 15.24
CA ARG A 40 5.42 9.86 15.96
C ARG A 40 6.36 9.02 15.09
N GLY A 41 6.20 9.09 13.78
CA GLY A 41 6.99 8.41 12.77
C GLY A 41 8.26 9.17 12.38
N ALA A 42 8.39 10.45 12.72
CA ALA A 42 9.47 11.32 12.23
C ALA A 42 10.88 10.80 12.59
N SER A 43 11.02 10.10 13.71
CA SER A 43 12.28 9.50 14.17
C SER A 43 12.52 8.07 13.67
N ARG A 44 11.59 7.46 12.92
CA ARG A 44 11.64 6.07 12.44
C ARG A 44 12.18 5.98 11.02
N ASP A 45 12.87 4.88 10.69
CA ASP A 45 13.51 4.71 9.37
C ASP A 45 12.53 4.57 8.22
N GLY A 46 11.30 4.15 8.51
CA GLY A 46 10.20 4.12 7.57
C GLY A 46 8.88 3.72 8.24
N VAL A 47 7.81 3.76 7.47
CA VAL A 47 6.46 3.31 7.87
C VAL A 47 6.06 2.14 6.98
N LEU A 48 5.64 1.03 7.59
CA LEU A 48 5.01 -0.10 6.90
C LEU A 48 3.50 -0.06 7.16
N TYR A 49 2.73 0.18 6.11
CA TYR A 49 1.27 0.13 6.13
C TYR A 49 0.76 -1.26 5.75
N THR A 50 -0.30 -1.69 6.42
CA THR A 50 -1.04 -2.93 6.12
C THR A 50 -2.54 -2.67 6.22
N HIS A 51 -3.26 -3.01 5.17
CA HIS A 51 -4.71 -3.05 5.12
C HIS A 51 -5.25 -4.19 6.01
N PHE A 52 -6.51 -4.08 6.42
CA PHE A 52 -7.06 -4.88 7.53
C PHE A 52 -7.24 -6.36 7.22
N ASP A 53 -7.39 -6.71 5.94
CA ASP A 53 -7.52 -8.06 5.40
C ASP A 53 -6.25 -8.45 4.60
N ALA A 54 -5.10 -7.86 4.95
CA ALA A 54 -3.80 -8.28 4.46
C ALA A 54 -3.08 -9.16 5.51
N LEU A 55 -2.32 -10.13 5.02
CA LEU A 55 -1.44 -10.99 5.83
C LEU A 55 0.01 -10.77 5.42
N LEU A 56 0.92 -10.81 6.41
CA LEU A 56 2.37 -10.70 6.22
C LEU A 56 3.08 -11.88 6.87
N SER A 57 4.05 -12.46 6.16
CA SER A 57 5.10 -13.33 6.72
C SER A 57 6.37 -12.51 6.93
N PRO A 58 6.69 -12.10 8.16
CA PRO A 58 7.83 -11.23 8.45
C PRO A 58 9.15 -11.84 8.01
N ALA A 59 9.35 -13.11 8.33
CA ALA A 59 10.57 -13.86 8.05
C ALA A 59 10.87 -13.89 6.54
N ASN A 60 9.87 -14.22 5.72
CA ASN A 60 10.04 -14.30 4.27
C ASN A 60 10.10 -12.93 3.60
N LEU A 61 9.33 -11.95 4.09
CA LEU A 61 9.37 -10.59 3.56
C LEU A 61 10.75 -9.96 3.78
N ALA A 62 11.35 -10.17 4.97
CA ALA A 62 12.68 -9.66 5.32
C ALA A 62 13.78 -10.07 4.33
N LEU A 63 13.69 -11.25 3.72
CA LEU A 63 14.65 -11.74 2.72
C LEU A 63 14.74 -10.86 1.46
N SER A 64 13.71 -10.07 1.19
CA SER A 64 13.65 -9.17 0.02
C SER A 64 13.39 -7.72 0.39
N PHE A 65 13.26 -7.42 1.69
CA PHE A 65 12.97 -6.09 2.19
C PHE A 65 14.15 -5.15 1.93
N ASP A 66 13.83 -3.96 1.44
CA ASP A 66 14.82 -2.90 1.21
C ASP A 66 14.32 -1.65 1.88
N LYS A 67 14.98 -1.28 2.99
CA LYS A 67 14.58 -0.13 3.81
C LYS A 67 14.77 1.22 3.11
N TYR A 68 15.46 1.25 1.96
CA TYR A 68 15.66 2.45 1.16
C TYR A 68 14.73 2.53 -0.05
N ALA A 69 14.03 1.44 -0.39
CA ALA A 69 13.03 1.40 -1.43
C ALA A 69 11.65 1.75 -0.86
N MET A 70 10.76 2.30 -1.70
CA MET A 70 9.32 2.23 -1.43
C MET A 70 8.82 0.85 -1.83
N GLY A 71 8.62 -0.01 -0.84
CA GLY A 71 8.12 -1.35 -1.03
C GLY A 71 6.60 -1.36 -1.20
N TYR A 72 6.02 -2.22 -2.03
CA TYR A 72 4.57 -2.27 -2.21
C TYR A 72 4.04 -3.67 -2.53
N PHE A 73 2.73 -3.83 -2.37
CA PHE A 73 2.01 -5.07 -2.65
C PHE A 73 2.14 -5.44 -4.13
N GLY A 74 2.30 -6.72 -4.48
CA GLY A 74 2.23 -7.18 -5.87
C GLY A 74 3.46 -7.92 -6.39
N HIS A 75 3.23 -8.68 -7.48
CA HIS A 75 4.16 -9.64 -8.09
C HIS A 75 4.72 -9.17 -9.45
N ASN A 76 4.80 -7.86 -9.69
CA ASN A 76 5.24 -7.18 -10.92
C ASN A 76 4.28 -7.12 -12.13
N THR A 77 3.11 -7.76 -12.14
CA THR A 77 2.22 -7.70 -13.33
C THR A 77 0.71 -7.65 -13.06
N HIS A 78 0.23 -8.11 -11.89
CA HIS A 78 -1.21 -8.35 -11.70
C HIS A 78 -2.02 -7.16 -11.16
N CYS A 79 -1.38 -6.10 -10.67
CA CYS A 79 -2.05 -4.82 -10.36
C CYS A 79 -1.81 -3.75 -11.42
N GLN A 80 -0.96 -3.99 -12.42
CA GLN A 80 -0.89 -3.07 -13.55
C GLN A 80 -2.17 -3.30 -14.35
N LEU A 81 -3.20 -2.49 -14.09
CA LEU A 81 -4.23 -2.28 -15.10
C LEU A 81 -3.47 -2.00 -16.39
N ASN A 82 -3.80 -2.78 -17.42
CA ASN A 82 -3.06 -2.82 -18.67
C ASN A 82 -2.66 -1.41 -19.10
N ARG A 83 -1.38 -1.25 -19.46
CA ARG A 83 -0.56 -0.04 -19.71
C ARG A 83 -1.10 1.03 -20.68
N THR A 84 -2.37 0.97 -21.00
CA THR A 84 -3.09 1.85 -21.90
C THR A 84 -4.27 2.41 -21.12
N PHE A 85 -4.84 3.52 -21.54
CA PHE A 85 -6.14 4.07 -21.07
C PHE A 85 -7.34 3.10 -21.28
N GLY A 86 -7.09 1.79 -21.32
CA GLY A 86 -8.02 0.74 -21.64
C GLY A 86 -8.65 0.24 -20.37
N PHE A 87 -9.77 0.86 -20.04
CA PHE A 87 -10.87 0.29 -19.27
C PHE A 87 -10.42 -0.54 -18.07
N LEU A 88 -10.62 0.06 -16.89
CA LEU A 88 -11.01 -0.69 -15.71
C LEU A 88 -11.83 -1.90 -16.16
N THR A 89 -11.35 -3.09 -15.85
CA THR A 89 -12.17 -4.28 -16.09
C THR A 89 -13.56 -4.03 -15.48
N PRO A 90 -14.66 -4.55 -16.03
CA PRO A 90 -16.00 -4.30 -15.49
C PRO A 90 -16.10 -4.51 -13.97
N ALA A 91 -15.31 -5.45 -13.42
CA ALA A 91 -15.19 -5.69 -11.98
C ALA A 91 -14.52 -4.56 -11.17
N CYS A 92 -13.69 -3.72 -11.80
CA CYS A 92 -13.07 -2.53 -11.20
C CYS A 92 -13.89 -1.25 -11.47
N GLN A 93 -14.81 -1.24 -12.46
CA GLN A 93 -15.69 -0.10 -12.76
C GLN A 93 -16.77 0.10 -11.68
N ASP A 94 -17.22 -0.99 -11.06
CA ASP A 94 -18.24 -0.96 -10.00
C ASP A 94 -17.76 -0.35 -8.67
N TRP A 95 -16.46 -0.06 -8.55
CA TRP A 95 -15.89 0.53 -7.34
C TRP A 95 -15.99 2.07 -7.42
N GLN A 96 -17.18 2.56 -7.09
CA GLN A 96 -17.57 3.94 -6.72
C GLN A 96 -17.05 5.07 -7.64
N ASN A 97 -17.50 5.08 -8.90
CA ASN A 97 -17.39 6.22 -9.83
C ASN A 97 -15.97 6.39 -10.43
N GLY A 98 -15.49 5.40 -11.19
CA GLY A 98 -14.23 5.48 -11.93
C GLY A 98 -14.03 6.79 -12.73
N PRO A 99 -15.03 7.26 -13.51
CA PRO A 99 -14.93 8.55 -14.21
C PRO A 99 -14.76 9.76 -13.27
N ASP A 100 -15.50 9.81 -12.16
CA ASP A 100 -15.40 10.92 -11.21
C ASP A 100 -14.04 10.92 -10.49
N ASN A 101 -13.50 9.74 -10.17
CA ASN A 101 -12.18 9.63 -9.55
C ASN A 101 -11.07 10.07 -10.48
N LEU A 102 -11.16 9.78 -11.77
CA LEU A 102 -10.20 10.27 -12.76
C LEU A 102 -10.23 11.80 -12.83
N LEU A 103 -11.41 12.41 -12.88
CA LEU A 103 -11.56 13.87 -12.90
C LEU A 103 -10.97 14.50 -11.63
N ARG A 104 -11.35 14.01 -10.45
CA ARG A 104 -10.79 14.48 -9.16
C ARG A 104 -9.28 14.30 -9.09
N TRP A 105 -8.75 13.20 -9.64
CA TRP A 105 -7.32 12.96 -9.73
C TRP A 105 -6.62 13.98 -10.62
N GLN A 106 -7.17 14.27 -11.80
CA GLN A 106 -6.63 15.27 -12.73
C GLN A 106 -6.64 16.67 -12.11
N GLU A 107 -7.74 17.04 -11.45
CA GLU A 107 -7.89 18.30 -10.72
C GLU A 107 -6.87 18.41 -9.59
N ALA A 108 -6.73 17.39 -8.75
CA ALA A 108 -5.76 17.35 -7.67
C ALA A 108 -4.33 17.49 -8.20
N TRP A 109 -3.99 16.73 -9.25
CA TRP A 109 -2.67 16.73 -9.86
C TRP A 109 -2.29 18.10 -10.40
N SER A 110 -3.21 18.71 -11.17
CA SER A 110 -3.02 20.06 -11.73
C SER A 110 -2.92 21.12 -10.63
N ALA A 111 -3.78 21.06 -9.60
CA ALA A 111 -3.78 22.01 -8.49
C ALA A 111 -2.50 21.95 -7.64
N MET A 112 -1.79 20.83 -7.63
CA MET A 112 -0.47 20.69 -7.00
C MET A 112 0.68 21.29 -7.85
N GLY A 113 0.36 21.93 -8.98
CA GLY A 113 1.35 22.50 -9.89
C GLY A 113 2.16 21.45 -10.64
N HIS A 114 1.64 20.22 -10.71
CA HIS A 114 2.22 19.20 -11.57
C HIS A 114 1.60 19.32 -12.96
N GLU A 115 2.44 19.40 -13.99
CA GLU A 115 1.97 19.23 -15.35
C GLU A 115 1.27 17.87 -15.46
N LEU A 116 0.11 17.83 -16.13
CA LEU A 116 -0.48 16.56 -16.56
C LEU A 116 0.58 15.93 -17.44
N ILE A 117 1.30 14.97 -16.88
CA ILE A 117 2.28 14.23 -17.65
C ILE A 117 1.45 13.53 -18.72
N ASP A 118 1.83 13.65 -20.00
CA ASP A 118 1.35 12.82 -21.13
C ASP A 118 1.78 11.35 -20.93
N ASP A 119 1.59 10.87 -19.72
CA ASP A 119 2.03 9.59 -19.26
C ASP A 119 0.80 8.79 -18.81
N PRO A 120 0.37 7.81 -19.64
CA PRO A 120 -0.71 6.90 -19.30
C PRO A 120 -0.42 6.06 -18.04
N PHE A 121 0.78 6.13 -17.43
CA PHE A 121 1.16 5.44 -16.20
C PHE A 121 0.84 6.20 -14.90
N SER A 122 0.18 7.37 -14.96
CA SER A 122 -0.01 8.25 -13.79
C SER A 122 -1.29 7.96 -12.97
N PHE A 123 -2.31 7.42 -13.63
CA PHE A 123 -3.51 6.86 -13.00
C PHE A 123 -3.39 5.34 -12.94
N ASP A 124 -2.63 4.84 -11.97
CA ASP A 124 -2.45 3.40 -11.78
C ASP A 124 -3.24 2.94 -10.55
N TRP A 125 -4.10 1.95 -10.75
CA TRP A 125 -5.00 1.46 -9.73
C TRP A 125 -4.41 0.17 -9.15
N GLY A 126 -4.17 0.18 -7.84
CA GLY A 126 -3.98 -1.05 -7.09
C GLY A 126 -2.74 -1.12 -6.23
N CYS A 127 -2.67 -2.23 -5.49
CA CYS A 127 -1.53 -2.67 -4.73
C CYS A 127 -1.07 -1.72 -3.59
N ASN A 128 -2.02 -1.02 -2.95
CA ASN A 128 -1.76 -0.26 -1.72
C ASN A 128 -2.24 -0.97 -0.45
N ASP A 129 -2.54 -2.27 -0.54
CA ASP A 129 -2.96 -3.04 0.64
C ASP A 129 -1.80 -3.26 1.62
N VAL A 130 -0.57 -3.30 1.10
CA VAL A 130 0.65 -3.36 1.91
C VAL A 130 1.70 -2.51 1.22
N PHE A 131 2.29 -1.55 1.92
CA PHE A 131 3.43 -0.81 1.36
C PHE A 131 4.31 -0.22 2.46
N TYR A 132 5.56 0.03 2.10
CA TYR A 132 6.58 0.63 2.95
C TYR A 132 7.04 1.95 2.36
N ILE A 133 7.18 2.96 3.20
CA ILE A 133 7.67 4.29 2.83
C ILE A 133 8.91 4.57 3.67
N PRO A 134 10.09 4.74 3.04
CA PRO A 134 11.30 5.11 3.76
C PRO A 134 11.22 6.57 4.19
N ARG A 135 11.88 6.92 5.31
CA ARG A 135 11.89 8.28 5.87
C ARG A 135 12.19 9.37 4.84
N LYS A 136 13.09 9.07 3.89
CA LYS A 136 13.47 10.00 2.81
C LYS A 136 12.28 10.44 1.95
N ALA A 137 11.22 9.65 1.87
CA ALA A 137 10.01 9.92 1.11
C ALA A 137 8.87 10.54 1.93
N TYR A 138 9.01 10.73 3.26
CA TYR A 138 7.92 11.21 4.11
C TYR A 138 7.36 12.56 3.69
N ALA A 139 8.20 13.59 3.56
CA ALA A 139 7.75 14.93 3.21
C ALA A 139 7.01 15.00 1.85
N PRO A 140 7.56 14.45 0.74
CA PRO A 140 6.82 14.44 -0.52
C PRO A 140 5.57 13.56 -0.47
N PHE A 141 5.58 12.45 0.28
CA PHE A 141 4.40 11.60 0.47
C PHE A 141 3.28 12.37 1.18
N ALA A 142 3.60 12.99 2.32
CA ALA A 142 2.65 13.74 3.13
C ALA A 142 2.01 14.92 2.36
N SER A 143 2.83 15.64 1.58
CA SER A 143 2.34 16.72 0.72
C SER A 143 1.32 16.22 -0.31
N MET A 144 1.63 15.14 -1.03
CA MET A 144 0.73 14.62 -2.07
C MET A 144 -0.50 13.94 -1.48
N ALA A 145 -0.37 13.22 -0.36
CA ALA A 145 -1.49 12.57 0.33
C ALA A 145 -2.58 13.57 0.71
N ARG A 146 -2.19 14.72 1.28
CA ARG A 146 -3.15 15.80 1.58
C ARG A 146 -3.72 16.46 0.34
N GLY A 147 -2.89 16.62 -0.69
CA GLY A 147 -3.32 17.11 -2.00
C GLY A 147 -4.45 16.25 -2.56
N PHE A 148 -4.24 14.94 -2.70
CA PHE A 148 -5.26 14.01 -3.21
C PHE A 148 -6.51 13.93 -2.32
N ALA A 149 -6.33 13.86 -1.00
CA ALA A 149 -7.47 13.78 -0.08
C ALA A 149 -8.37 15.02 -0.12
N ARG A 150 -7.79 16.22 -0.32
CA ARG A 150 -8.56 17.48 -0.47
C ARG A 150 -9.57 17.43 -1.62
N PHE A 151 -9.26 16.68 -2.67
CA PHE A 151 -10.13 16.50 -3.85
C PHE A 151 -10.98 15.23 -3.78
N GLY A 152 -10.92 14.48 -2.67
CA GLY A 152 -11.70 13.25 -2.50
C GLY A 152 -11.33 12.16 -3.51
N VAL A 153 -10.05 12.08 -3.88
CA VAL A 153 -9.52 11.00 -4.72
C VAL A 153 -9.47 9.72 -3.90
N PHE A 154 -9.97 8.62 -4.46
CA PHE A 154 -9.96 7.33 -3.77
C PHE A 154 -8.54 6.91 -3.37
N HIS A 155 -8.38 6.50 -2.12
CA HIS A 155 -7.07 6.32 -1.49
C HIS A 155 -6.22 5.22 -2.14
N GLU A 156 -6.82 4.19 -2.75
CA GLU A 156 -6.07 3.16 -3.50
C GLU A 156 -5.51 3.69 -4.83
N ILE A 157 -6.13 4.70 -5.42
CA ILE A 157 -5.59 5.42 -6.58
C ILE A 157 -4.50 6.38 -6.08
N ALA A 158 -4.82 7.21 -5.09
CA ALA A 158 -3.91 8.21 -4.55
C ALA A 158 -2.59 7.59 -4.07
N GLY A 159 -2.64 6.56 -3.23
CA GLY A 159 -1.45 5.92 -2.66
C GLY A 159 -0.47 5.41 -3.72
N ASN A 160 -0.97 4.89 -4.84
CA ASN A 160 -0.13 4.30 -5.88
C ASN A 160 0.48 5.40 -6.73
N THR A 161 -0.32 6.39 -7.13
CA THR A 161 0.19 7.58 -7.82
C THR A 161 1.27 8.28 -7.00
N ILE A 162 1.08 8.47 -5.68
CA ILE A 162 2.07 9.10 -4.81
C ILE A 162 3.40 8.33 -4.85
N ARG A 163 3.38 7.01 -4.67
CA ARG A 163 4.60 6.18 -4.71
C ARG A 163 5.31 6.26 -6.05
N ILE A 164 4.58 6.13 -7.16
CA ILE A 164 5.15 6.21 -8.51
C ILE A 164 5.76 7.60 -8.75
N ALA A 165 5.05 8.66 -8.38
CA ALA A 165 5.50 10.04 -8.52
C ALA A 165 6.79 10.31 -7.74
N ILE A 166 6.86 9.83 -6.49
CA ILE A 166 8.05 9.97 -5.64
C ILE A 166 9.22 9.20 -6.24
N ALA A 167 9.05 7.93 -6.63
CA ALA A 167 10.15 7.11 -7.13
C ALA A 167 10.78 7.70 -8.41
N ARG A 168 9.97 8.34 -9.26
CA ARG A 168 10.42 9.03 -10.47
C ARG A 168 11.21 10.30 -10.17
N ARG A 169 10.74 11.09 -9.20
CA ARG A 169 11.39 12.36 -8.80
C ARG A 169 12.59 12.14 -7.87
N MET A 170 12.66 10.97 -7.24
CA MET A 170 13.70 10.61 -6.28
C MET A 170 14.31 9.26 -6.67
N PRO A 171 15.25 9.22 -7.64
CA PRO A 171 15.86 7.97 -8.12
C PRO A 171 16.53 7.13 -7.02
N LEU A 172 16.93 7.77 -5.92
CA LEU A 172 17.51 7.12 -4.74
C LEU A 172 16.47 6.43 -3.83
N VAL A 173 15.18 6.47 -4.19
CA VAL A 173 14.07 5.81 -3.50
C VAL A 173 13.29 5.00 -4.55
N PRO A 174 13.81 3.83 -4.96
CA PRO A 174 13.16 3.04 -6.01
C PRO A 174 11.80 2.49 -5.54
N ASN A 175 10.86 2.31 -6.47
CA ASN A 175 9.59 1.62 -6.22
C ASN A 175 9.80 0.11 -6.43
N LYS A 176 9.64 -0.71 -5.39
CA LYS A 176 9.99 -2.15 -5.41
C LYS A 176 8.81 -3.04 -4.99
N PRO A 177 8.45 -4.05 -5.78
CA PRO A 177 7.42 -5.03 -5.38
C PRO A 177 7.89 -5.85 -4.15
N PHE A 178 6.96 -6.22 -3.29
CA PHE A 178 7.21 -7.20 -2.23
C PHE A 178 6.99 -8.65 -2.68
N GLY A 179 6.38 -8.88 -3.84
CA GLY A 179 6.07 -10.22 -4.34
C GLY A 179 4.94 -10.87 -3.55
N CYS A 180 3.91 -10.10 -3.21
CA CYS A 180 2.75 -10.61 -2.47
C CYS A 180 1.84 -11.47 -3.36
N ALA A 181 1.20 -12.46 -2.74
CA ALA A 181 0.16 -13.31 -3.32
C ALA A 181 -1.24 -12.70 -3.15
N GLY A 182 -2.24 -13.18 -3.89
CA GLY A 182 -3.59 -12.61 -3.87
C GLY A 182 -3.73 -11.33 -4.71
N GLY A 183 -4.90 -10.69 -4.66
CA GLY A 183 -5.15 -9.45 -5.39
C GLY A 183 -6.62 -9.07 -5.46
N ALA A 184 -6.96 -8.13 -6.35
CA ALA A 184 -8.31 -7.58 -6.48
C ALA A 184 -9.41 -8.63 -6.76
N MET A 185 -9.07 -9.79 -7.34
CA MET A 185 -10.04 -10.82 -7.72
C MET A 185 -9.82 -12.20 -7.07
N GLY A 186 -8.76 -12.40 -6.28
CA GLY A 186 -8.44 -13.69 -5.65
C GLY A 186 -8.36 -13.56 -4.14
N ARG A 187 -9.12 -14.40 -3.42
CA ARG A 187 -8.97 -14.54 -1.96
C ARG A 187 -7.68 -15.29 -1.66
N LEU A 188 -6.95 -14.84 -0.64
CA LEU A 188 -5.79 -15.56 -0.12
C LEU A 188 -6.27 -16.75 0.71
N THR A 189 -5.92 -17.98 0.32
CA THR A 189 -6.30 -19.18 1.07
C THR A 189 -5.33 -19.48 2.22
N ALA A 190 -5.71 -20.39 3.12
CA ALA A 190 -4.81 -20.89 4.16
C ALA A 190 -3.57 -21.58 3.57
N ASP A 191 -3.72 -22.34 2.48
CA ASP A 191 -2.61 -23.03 1.83
C ASP A 191 -1.64 -22.06 1.16
N ASP A 192 -2.15 -21.00 0.53
CA ASP A 192 -1.31 -19.92 -0.01
C ASP A 192 -0.48 -19.26 1.10
N ALA A 193 -1.12 -18.98 2.24
CA ALA A 193 -0.47 -18.36 3.40
C ALA A 193 0.58 -19.27 4.06
N LEU A 194 0.38 -20.59 3.97
CA LEU A 194 1.31 -21.62 4.48
C LEU A 194 2.42 -21.97 3.48
N SER A 195 2.41 -21.41 2.26
CA SER A 195 3.51 -21.62 1.31
C SER A 195 4.85 -21.19 1.92
N PRO A 196 5.93 -22.00 1.79
CA PRO A 196 7.26 -21.63 2.27
C PRO A 196 7.78 -20.32 1.66
N MET A 197 7.27 -19.93 0.49
CA MET A 197 7.64 -18.71 -0.22
C MET A 197 6.68 -17.54 0.05
N PHE A 198 5.65 -17.74 0.87
CA PHE A 198 4.67 -16.70 1.18
C PHE A 198 5.33 -15.53 1.90
N LYS A 199 5.24 -14.33 1.34
CA LYS A 199 5.75 -13.08 1.95
C LYS A 199 4.63 -12.21 2.49
N CYS A 200 3.57 -12.09 1.72
CA CYS A 200 2.45 -11.21 1.99
C CYS A 200 1.28 -11.56 1.07
N GLY A 201 0.06 -11.16 1.44
CA GLY A 201 -1.10 -11.27 0.57
C GLY A 201 -2.32 -10.49 1.07
N HIS A 202 -3.32 -10.29 0.21
CA HIS A 202 -4.52 -9.48 0.46
C HIS A 202 -5.80 -10.33 0.22
N LYS A 203 -6.94 -9.87 0.74
CA LYS A 203 -8.21 -10.59 0.86
C LYS A 203 -8.08 -11.86 1.69
N PHE A 204 -7.38 -11.71 2.81
CA PHE A 204 -7.26 -12.73 3.83
C PHE A 204 -8.40 -12.55 4.84
N ASP A 205 -9.43 -13.38 4.70
CA ASP A 205 -10.61 -13.31 5.55
C ASP A 205 -10.27 -13.82 6.96
N LEU A 206 -10.00 -12.93 7.90
CA LEU A 206 -9.70 -13.30 9.29
C LEU A 206 -10.92 -13.87 10.03
N ALA A 207 -12.13 -13.75 9.48
CA ALA A 207 -13.34 -14.34 10.05
C ALA A 207 -13.55 -15.80 9.62
N ASP A 208 -12.86 -16.27 8.58
CA ASP A 208 -12.85 -17.69 8.21
C ASP A 208 -11.95 -18.48 9.19
N PRO A 209 -12.47 -19.49 9.90
CA PRO A 209 -11.67 -20.28 10.83
C PRO A 209 -10.46 -20.97 10.20
N ALA A 210 -10.48 -21.28 8.89
CA ALA A 210 -9.36 -21.92 8.20
C ALA A 210 -8.15 -20.99 8.09
N THR A 211 -8.37 -19.74 7.73
CA THR A 211 -7.37 -18.67 7.61
C THR A 211 -6.96 -18.12 8.98
N GLU A 212 -7.89 -17.96 9.92
CA GLU A 212 -7.59 -17.54 11.31
C GLU A 212 -6.53 -18.45 11.96
N ARG A 213 -6.71 -19.77 11.84
CA ARG A 213 -5.82 -20.78 12.46
C ARG A 213 -4.39 -20.73 11.96
N VAL A 214 -4.12 -20.20 10.76
CA VAL A 214 -2.77 -20.15 10.21
C VAL A 214 -2.01 -18.86 10.55
N VAL A 215 -2.71 -17.80 10.96
CA VAL A 215 -2.10 -16.49 11.26
C VAL A 215 -0.90 -16.60 12.22
N PRO A 216 -0.99 -17.29 13.38
CA PRO A 216 0.14 -17.36 14.29
C PRO A 216 1.36 -18.04 13.65
N ARG A 217 1.17 -19.03 12.79
CA ARG A 217 2.26 -19.77 12.13
C ARG A 217 2.95 -18.90 11.09
N VAL A 218 2.17 -18.14 10.33
CA VAL A 218 2.70 -17.23 9.31
C VAL A 218 3.49 -16.09 9.95
N ILE A 219 2.96 -15.49 11.01
CA ILE A 219 3.60 -14.35 11.68
C ILE A 219 4.87 -14.76 12.42
N ASN A 220 4.87 -15.91 13.07
CA ASN A 220 6.05 -16.39 13.81
C ASN A 220 7.10 -17.03 12.90
N GLY A 221 6.85 -17.10 11.59
CA GLY A 221 7.79 -17.70 10.63
C GLY A 221 7.97 -19.19 10.88
N TRP A 222 6.86 -19.91 10.96
CA TRP A 222 6.76 -21.35 11.24
C TRP A 222 7.46 -21.80 12.52
#